data_AF-A0A1A9G0B8-F1
#
_entry.id   AF-A0A1A9G0B8-F1
#
_cell.length_a   1.000
_cell.length_b   1.000
_cell.length_c   1.000
_cell.angle_alpha   90.00
_cell.angle_beta   90.00
_cell.angle_gamma   90.00
#
_symmetry.space_group_name_H-M   'P 1'
#
loop_
_entity.id
_entity.type
_entity.pdbx_description
1 polymer ?
#
loop_
_entity_poly.entity_id
_entity_poly.type
_entity_poly.pdbx_seq_one_letter_code
_entity_poly.pdbx_strand_id
1 'polypeptide(L)'
;MIAGFIRRAALPVITAGALLVIGLLLLWLILARFDGMVERAARAAAEARDAHWAAQIERANADANRRIADQAKAALAIETDANARVRLVEEQLTNMEIANAALPLGDACGLGRDRVRLLPN
;
A
#
# COMPACT_ATOMS: atom_id res chain seq x y z
N MET A 1 -68.24 -22.00 49.26
CA MET A 1 -68.11 -20.55 48.98
C MET A 1 -66.72 -20.14 48.47
N ILE A 2 -65.63 -20.81 48.84
CA ILE A 2 -64.24 -20.44 48.46
C ILE A 2 -63.96 -20.56 46.94
N ALA A 3 -64.48 -21.60 46.28
CA ALA A 3 -64.25 -21.84 44.84
C ALA A 3 -64.83 -20.74 43.92
N GLY A 4 -65.92 -20.10 44.31
CA GLY A 4 -66.54 -19.02 43.53
C GLY A 4 -65.74 -17.71 43.57
N PHE A 5 -65.01 -17.48 44.66
CA PHE A 5 -64.17 -16.29 44.85
C PHE A 5 -62.86 -16.42 44.05
N ILE A 6 -62.25 -17.61 44.06
CA ILE A 6 -61.06 -17.92 43.26
C ILE A 6 -61.36 -17.72 41.76
N ARG A 7 -62.52 -18.16 41.27
CA ARG A 7 -62.90 -18.05 39.86
C ARG A 7 -63.14 -16.59 39.41
N ARG A 8 -63.61 -15.71 40.30
CA ARG A 8 -63.79 -14.27 40.02
C ARG A 8 -62.48 -13.49 40.09
N ALA A 9 -61.56 -13.88 40.98
CA ALA A 9 -60.23 -13.27 41.09
C ALA A 9 -59.23 -13.79 40.03
N ALA A 10 -59.45 -14.97 39.46
CA ALA A 10 -58.55 -15.56 38.46
C ALA A 10 -58.51 -14.77 37.14
N LEU A 11 -59.66 -14.25 36.67
CA LEU A 11 -59.71 -13.49 35.42
C LEU A 11 -58.78 -12.27 35.43
N PRO A 12 -58.89 -11.31 36.36
CA PRO A 12 -58.04 -10.11 36.36
C PRO A 12 -56.55 -10.44 36.56
N VAL A 13 -56.22 -11.49 37.30
CA VAL A 13 -54.82 -11.94 37.48
C VAL A 13 -54.25 -12.49 36.17
N ILE A 14 -55.01 -13.29 35.42
CA ILE A 14 -54.59 -13.77 34.10
C ILE A 14 -54.46 -12.62 33.12
N THR A 15 -55.40 -11.67 33.12
CA THR A 15 -55.33 -10.50 32.23
C THR A 15 -54.12 -9.63 32.56
N ALA A 16 -53.85 -9.38 33.84
CA ALA A 16 -52.68 -8.63 34.28
C ALA A 16 -51.37 -9.34 33.92
N GLY A 17 -51.32 -10.67 34.09
CA GLY A 17 -50.18 -11.49 33.66
C GLY A 17 -49.94 -11.43 32.14
N ALA A 18 -51.00 -11.52 31.34
CA ALA A 18 -50.92 -11.40 29.89
C ALA A 18 -50.41 -10.02 29.45
N LEU A 19 -50.90 -8.94 30.08
CA LEU A 19 -50.44 -7.58 29.82
C LEU A 19 -48.96 -7.38 30.17
N LEU A 20 -48.51 -7.97 31.28
CA LEU A 20 -47.09 -7.94 31.66
C LEU A 20 -46.21 -8.64 30.63
N VAL A 21 -46.60 -9.83 30.18
CA VAL A 21 -45.86 -10.58 29.15
C VAL A 21 -45.79 -9.79 27.85
N ILE A 22 -46.91 -9.21 27.40
CA ILE A 22 -46.95 -8.37 26.20
C ILE A 22 -46.04 -7.14 26.37
N GLY A 23 -46.07 -6.48 27.54
CA GLY A 23 -45.22 -5.34 27.84
C GLY A 23 -43.73 -5.69 27.77
N LEU A 24 -43.32 -6.83 28.33
CA LEU A 24 -41.95 -7.32 28.26
C LEU A 24 -41.53 -7.67 26.83
N LEU A 25 -42.41 -8.29 26.05
CA LEU A 25 -42.14 -8.59 24.63
C LEU A 25 -41.96 -7.32 23.79
N LEU A 26 -42.80 -6.30 24.00
CA LEU A 26 -42.67 -5.02 23.32
C LEU A 26 -41.37 -4.31 23.73
N LEU A 27 -41.04 -4.31 25.02
CA LEU A 27 -39.78 -3.74 25.50
C LEU A 27 -38.59 -4.43 24.84
N TRP A 28 -38.57 -5.76 24.83
CA TRP A 28 -37.52 -6.54 24.18
C TRP A 28 -37.40 -6.23 22.68
N LEU A 29 -38.53 -6.14 21.96
CA LEU A 29 -38.55 -5.80 20.55
C LEU A 29 -37.98 -4.39 20.29
N ILE A 30 -38.30 -3.43 21.15
CA ILE A 30 -37.76 -2.07 21.07
C ILE A 30 -36.25 -2.10 21.24
N LEU A 31 -35.73 -2.75 22.29
CA LEU A 31 -34.29 -2.88 22.52
C LEU A 31 -33.57 -3.53 21.32
N ALA A 32 -34.07 -4.67 20.85
CA ALA A 32 -33.49 -5.36 19.69
C ALA A 32 -33.48 -4.49 18.43
N ARG A 33 -34.54 -3.69 18.22
CA ARG A 33 -34.62 -2.77 17.08
C ARG A 33 -33.63 -1.62 17.19
N PHE A 34 -33.40 -1.10 18.40
CA PHE A 34 -32.41 -0.05 18.67
C PHE A 34 -30.99 -0.57 18.47
N ASP A 35 -30.65 -1.75 19.00
CA ASP A 35 -29.33 -2.35 18.80
C ASP A 35 -29.04 -2.56 17.31
N GLY A 36 -30.02 -3.06 16.56
CA GLY A 36 -29.91 -3.20 15.11
C GLY A 36 -29.81 -1.87 14.35
N MET A 37 -30.25 -0.73 14.91
CA MET A 37 -29.99 0.59 14.32
C MET A 37 -28.58 1.06 14.57
N VAL A 38 -28.12 0.92 15.81
CA VAL A 38 -26.78 1.33 16.23
C VAL A 38 -25.74 0.55 15.44
N GLU A 39 -25.91 -0.77 15.30
CA GLU A 39 -24.98 -1.59 14.54
C GLU A 39 -24.95 -1.23 13.05
N ARG A 40 -26.11 -0.97 12.43
CA ARG A 40 -26.16 -0.50 11.03
C ARG A 40 -25.52 0.86 10.84
N ALA A 41 -25.75 1.79 11.77
CA ALA A 41 -25.13 3.11 11.73
C ALA A 41 -23.60 3.01 11.89
N ALA A 42 -23.12 2.16 12.81
CA ALA A 42 -21.70 1.91 13.01
C ALA A 42 -21.05 1.29 11.77
N ARG A 43 -21.69 0.30 11.15
CA ARG A 43 -21.22 -0.32 9.91
C ARG A 43 -21.16 0.68 8.76
N ALA A 44 -22.22 1.46 8.54
CA ALA A 44 -22.25 2.48 7.50
C ALA A 44 -21.16 3.56 7.71
N ALA A 45 -20.90 3.97 8.95
CA ALA A 45 -19.83 4.91 9.27
C ALA A 45 -18.45 4.31 9.01
N ALA A 46 -18.24 3.03 9.34
CA ALA A 46 -17.00 2.32 9.06
C ALA A 46 -16.77 2.21 7.55
N GLU A 47 -17.78 1.78 6.79
CA GLU A 47 -17.71 1.67 5.32
C GLU A 47 -17.41 3.02 4.65
N ALA A 48 -18.06 4.10 5.09
CA ALA A 48 -17.80 5.43 4.56
C ALA A 48 -16.35 5.88 4.83
N ARG A 49 -15.84 5.60 6.03
CA ARG A 49 -14.45 5.91 6.41
C ARG A 49 -13.46 5.09 5.60
N ASP A 50 -13.71 3.79 5.44
CA ASP A 50 -12.83 2.89 4.73
C ASP A 50 -12.80 3.24 3.23
N ALA A 51 -13.94 3.58 2.63
CA ALA A 51 -14.00 4.09 1.26
C ALA A 51 -13.23 5.41 1.09
N HIS A 52 -13.36 6.33 2.05
CA HIS A 52 -12.61 7.59 2.03
C HIS A 52 -11.10 7.37 2.09
N TRP A 53 -10.62 6.50 2.98
CA TRP A 53 -9.19 6.21 3.09
C TRP A 53 -8.67 5.39 1.91
N ALA A 54 -9.43 4.44 1.40
CA ALA A 54 -9.07 3.70 0.19
C ALA A 54 -8.84 4.65 -0.99
N ALA A 55 -9.74 5.61 -1.20
CA ALA A 55 -9.58 6.62 -2.24
C ALA A 55 -8.34 7.53 -2.03
N GLN A 56 -8.03 7.89 -0.78
CA GLN A 56 -6.82 8.66 -0.49
C GLN A 56 -5.55 7.86 -0.73
N ILE A 57 -5.52 6.59 -0.31
CA ILE A 57 -4.40 5.68 -0.55
C ILE A 57 -4.18 5.48 -2.05
N GLU A 58 -5.25 5.29 -2.82
CA GLU A 58 -5.16 5.15 -4.27
C GLU A 58 -4.55 6.41 -4.92
N ARG A 59 -4.99 7.61 -4.51
CA ARG A 59 -4.38 8.88 -4.97
C ARG A 59 -2.91 8.98 -4.60
N ALA A 60 -2.56 8.69 -3.34
CA ALA A 60 -1.19 8.74 -2.87
C ALA A 60 -0.29 7.75 -3.63
N ASN A 61 -0.78 6.54 -3.90
CA ASN A 61 -0.08 5.52 -4.67
C ASN A 61 0.09 5.95 -6.13
N ALA A 62 -0.92 6.55 -6.75
CA ALA A 62 -0.82 7.08 -8.11
C ALA A 62 0.26 8.17 -8.20
N ASP A 63 0.32 9.08 -7.23
CA ASP A 63 1.35 10.13 -7.20
C ASP A 63 2.75 9.58 -6.90
N ALA A 64 2.87 8.59 -6.01
CA ALA A 64 4.13 7.91 -5.77
C ALA A 64 4.64 7.20 -7.04
N ASN A 65 3.76 6.49 -7.74
CA ASN A 65 4.11 5.80 -8.99
C ASN A 65 4.53 6.78 -10.08
N ARG A 66 3.89 7.95 -10.19
CA ARG A 66 4.32 9.02 -11.09
C ARG A 66 5.73 9.50 -10.77
N ARG A 67 6.02 9.78 -9.49
CA ARG A 67 7.35 10.20 -9.05
C ARG A 67 8.41 9.15 -9.33
N ILE A 68 8.12 7.87 -9.10
CA ILE A 68 9.02 6.76 -9.42
C ILE A 68 9.27 6.70 -10.93
N ALA A 69 8.23 6.84 -11.76
CA ALA A 69 8.38 6.84 -13.21
C ALA A 69 9.22 8.04 -13.70
N ASP A 70 9.04 9.22 -13.12
CA ASP A 70 9.82 10.41 -13.46
C ASP A 70 11.29 10.26 -13.03
N GLN A 71 11.54 9.70 -11.85
CA GLN A 71 12.89 9.37 -11.38
C GLN A 71 13.56 8.32 -12.28
N ALA A 72 12.83 7.27 -12.67
CA ALA A 72 13.34 6.24 -13.58
C ALA A 72 13.71 6.83 -14.94
N LYS A 73 12.89 7.73 -15.50
CA LYS A 73 13.20 8.44 -16.74
C LYS A 73 14.45 9.33 -16.60
N ALA A 74 14.55 10.06 -15.49
CA ALA A 74 15.72 10.91 -15.23
C ALA A 74 17.00 10.07 -15.08
N ALA A 75 16.93 8.95 -14.36
CA ALA A 75 18.04 8.01 -14.21
C ALA A 75 18.47 7.43 -15.56
N LEU A 76 17.51 7.00 -16.39
CA LEU A 76 17.80 6.48 -17.73
C LEU A 76 18.46 7.54 -18.61
N ALA A 77 18.00 8.80 -18.55
CA ALA A 77 18.63 9.89 -19.30
C ALA A 77 20.09 10.11 -18.88
N ILE A 78 20.36 10.10 -17.58
CA ILE A 78 21.73 10.22 -17.04
C ILE A 78 22.59 9.03 -17.49
N GLU A 79 22.05 7.81 -17.42
CA GLU A 79 22.76 6.61 -17.86
C GLU A 79 23.10 6.66 -19.35
N THR A 80 22.18 7.12 -20.19
CA THR A 80 22.44 7.28 -21.63
C THR A 80 23.53 8.31 -21.92
N ASP A 81 23.54 9.45 -21.22
CA ASP A 81 24.58 10.48 -21.36
C ASP A 81 25.94 9.95 -20.87
N ALA A 82 25.96 9.27 -19.72
CA ALA A 82 27.17 8.67 -19.18
C ALA A 82 27.75 7.61 -20.13
N ASN A 83 26.92 6.71 -20.65
CA ASN A 83 27.36 5.69 -21.61
C ASN A 83 27.86 6.31 -22.93
N ALA A 84 27.25 7.40 -23.40
CA ALA A 84 27.75 8.12 -24.57
C ALA A 84 29.15 8.69 -24.32
N ARG A 85 29.41 9.28 -23.15
CA ARG A 85 30.73 9.79 -22.77
C ARG A 85 31.75 8.66 -22.61
N VAL A 86 31.38 7.55 -21.98
CA VAL A 86 32.26 6.37 -21.84
C VAL A 86 32.67 5.86 -23.22
N ARG A 87 31.72 5.70 -24.15
CA ARG A 87 32.04 5.29 -25.53
C ARG A 87 32.98 6.26 -26.24
N LEU A 88 32.81 7.58 -26.07
CA LEU A 88 33.72 8.57 -26.64
C LEU A 88 35.14 8.43 -26.08
N VAL A 89 35.28 8.19 -24.77
CA VAL A 89 36.58 7.97 -24.13
C VAL A 89 37.22 6.65 -24.59
N GLU A 90 36.44 5.58 -24.72
CA GLU A 90 36.92 4.30 -25.25
C GLU A 90 37.41 4.45 -26.69
N GLU A 91 36.65 5.12 -27.56
CA GLU A 91 37.07 5.40 -28.94
C GLU A 91 38.37 6.23 -28.98
N GLN A 92 38.51 7.23 -28.11
CA GLN A 92 39.76 7.99 -27.98
C GLN A 92 40.93 7.12 -27.52
N LEU A 93 40.72 6.25 -26.53
CA LEU A 93 41.75 5.34 -26.03
C LEU A 93 42.21 4.38 -27.12
N THR A 94 41.28 3.74 -27.82
CA THR A 94 41.60 2.83 -28.94
C THR A 94 42.36 3.57 -30.04
N ASN A 95 41.95 4.78 -30.40
CA ASN A 95 42.66 5.60 -31.39
C ASN A 95 44.08 5.96 -30.93
N MET A 96 44.27 6.28 -29.64
CA MET A 96 45.60 6.53 -29.07
C MET A 96 46.47 5.27 -29.04
N GLU A 97 45.91 4.10 -28.73
CA GLU A 97 46.62 2.82 -28.77
C GLU A 97 47.08 2.48 -30.20
N ILE A 98 46.22 2.67 -31.21
CA ILE A 98 46.56 2.49 -32.62
C ILE A 98 47.67 3.48 -33.04
N ALA A 99 47.53 4.76 -32.68
CA ALA A 99 48.51 5.79 -33.00
C ALA A 99 49.88 5.50 -32.34
N ASN A 100 49.89 5.03 -31.09
CA ASN A 100 51.10 4.62 -30.39
C ASN A 100 51.77 3.40 -31.07
N ALA A 101 50.98 2.42 -31.52
CA ALA A 101 51.50 1.25 -32.24
C ALA A 101 52.08 1.61 -33.62
N ALA A 102 51.60 2.68 -34.25
CA ALA A 102 52.08 3.16 -35.54
C ALA A 102 53.36 4.03 -35.46
N LEU A 103 53.84 4.39 -34.26
CA LEU A 103 55.05 5.20 -34.10
C LEU A 103 56.32 4.37 -34.43
N PRO A 104 57.17 4.84 -35.37
CA PRO A 104 58.45 4.20 -35.64
C PRO A 104 59.38 4.33 -34.41
N LEU A 105 60.01 3.24 -34.00
CA LEU A 105 60.87 3.11 -32.80
C LEU A 105 60.13 3.12 -31.44
N GLY A 106 58.85 2.71 -31.38
CA GLY A 106 58.07 2.65 -30.13
C GLY A 106 58.73 1.89 -28.95
N ASP A 107 59.58 0.90 -29.24
CA ASP A 107 60.35 0.13 -28.25
C ASP A 107 61.72 0.75 -27.89
N ALA A 108 62.16 1.83 -28.56
CA ALA A 108 63.51 2.36 -28.39
C ALA A 108 63.65 3.33 -27.21
N CYS A 109 62.56 3.94 -26.71
CA CYS A 109 62.63 5.00 -25.69
C CYS A 109 61.52 5.02 -24.62
N GLY A 110 60.85 3.89 -24.35
CA GLY A 110 59.80 3.80 -23.31
C GLY A 110 59.79 2.48 -22.53
N LEU A 111 59.37 2.54 -21.26
CA LEU A 111 59.16 1.36 -20.40
C LEU A 111 58.01 0.51 -20.97
N GLY A 112 58.34 -0.63 -21.60
CA GLY A 112 57.36 -1.57 -22.14
C GLY A 112 56.36 -2.05 -21.09
N ARG A 113 55.16 -2.46 -21.54
CA ARG A 113 54.01 -2.85 -20.71
C ARG A 113 54.36 -3.87 -19.61
N ASP A 114 55.30 -4.77 -19.89
CA ASP A 114 55.81 -5.77 -18.94
C ASP A 114 56.62 -5.18 -17.78
N ARG A 115 57.22 -3.99 -17.95
CA ARG A 115 58.00 -3.31 -16.91
C ARG A 115 57.18 -2.45 -15.95
N VAL A 116 55.90 -2.20 -16.25
CA VAL A 116 55.02 -1.31 -15.46
C VAL A 116 53.95 -2.09 -14.66
N ARG A 117 53.88 -3.43 -14.77
CA ARG A 117 52.99 -4.23 -13.91
C ARG A 117 53.52 -4.22 -12.46
N LEU A 118 52.89 -3.41 -11.60
CA LEU A 118 53.18 -3.31 -10.17
C LEU A 118 52.48 -4.40 -9.31
N LEU A 119 51.71 -5.29 -9.91
CA LEU A 119 51.01 -6.38 -9.20
C LEU A 119 51.29 -7.73 -9.87
N PRO A 120 51.83 -8.73 -9.12
CA PRO A 120 51.91 -10.11 -9.58
C PRO A 120 50.52 -10.78 -9.52
N ASN A 121 50.35 -11.82 -10.34
CA ASN A 121 49.11 -12.61 -10.44
C ASN A 121 48.73 -13.23 -9.09
#